data_AF-A0A8S1AAW1-F1
#
_entry.id   AF-A0A8S1AAW1-F1
#
_cell.length_a   1.000
_cell.length_b   1.000
_cell.length_c   1.000
_cell.angle_alpha   90.00
_cell.angle_beta   90.00
_cell.angle_gamma   90.00
#
_symmetry.space_group_name_H-M   'P 1'
#
loop_
_entity.id
_entity.type
_entity.pdbx_description
1 polymer ?
#
loop_
_entity_poly.entity_id
_entity_poly.type
_entity_poly.pdbx_seq_one_letter_code
_entity_poly.pdbx_strand_id
1 'polypeptide(L)'
;MVNTEAVETIQGQLKHGKNKTHIIAIYRPPANNKLQSVPASDSVIVIGDTNINILNDTINPTVTRYKNALCECGLLCVTPSVEATREAIADGRPEASCLDHIWMRAGRSGRVCVCP
;
A
#
# COMPACT_ATOMS: atom_id res chain seq x y z
N MET A 1 16.96 -22.35 -12.10
CA MET A 1 16.68 -21.47 -10.94
C MET A 1 15.99 -20.24 -11.50
N VAL A 2 14.68 -20.10 -11.31
CA VAL A 2 13.93 -18.95 -11.84
C VAL A 2 13.94 -17.89 -10.75
N ASN A 3 14.70 -16.81 -10.96
CA ASN A 3 14.61 -15.60 -10.12
C ASN A 3 13.30 -14.89 -10.44
N THR A 4 12.20 -15.30 -9.80
CA THR A 4 10.96 -14.51 -9.78
C THR A 4 11.06 -13.44 -8.68
N GLU A 5 11.90 -12.44 -8.93
CA GLU A 5 12.07 -11.24 -8.09
C GLU A 5 11.13 -10.09 -8.50
N ALA A 6 10.01 -10.41 -9.16
CA ALA A 6 9.12 -9.40 -9.71
C ALA A 6 8.06 -8.97 -8.69
N VAL A 7 7.91 -7.65 -8.50
CA VAL A 7 6.65 -7.09 -8.00
C VAL A 7 5.61 -7.36 -9.08
N GLU A 8 4.58 -8.13 -8.77
CA GLU A 8 3.47 -8.33 -9.71
C GLU A 8 2.52 -7.14 -9.59
N THR A 9 2.10 -6.60 -10.73
CA THR A 9 1.22 -5.43 -10.74
C THR A 9 0.22 -5.53 -11.86
N ILE A 10 -1.04 -5.35 -11.50
CA ILE A 10 -2.16 -5.26 -12.43
C ILE A 10 -2.72 -3.85 -12.33
N GLN A 11 -2.83 -3.18 -13.48
CA GLN A 11 -3.38 -1.83 -13.55
C GLN A 11 -4.74 -1.86 -14.25
N GLY A 12 -5.72 -1.22 -13.63
CA GLY A 12 -7.06 -1.04 -14.15
C GLY A 12 -7.49 0.42 -14.07
N GLN A 13 -8.61 0.72 -14.72
CA GLN A 13 -9.25 2.04 -14.63
C GLN A 13 -10.75 1.87 -14.44
N LEU A 14 -11.30 2.55 -13.45
CA LEU A 14 -12.74 2.74 -13.31
C LEU A 14 -13.11 4.13 -13.84
N LYS A 15 -14.16 4.18 -14.66
CA LYS A 15 -14.72 5.43 -15.18
C LYS A 15 -16.11 5.64 -14.63
N HIS A 16 -16.34 6.80 -14.03
CA HIS A 16 -17.67 7.24 -13.59
C HIS A 16 -17.90 8.66 -14.11
N GLY A 17 -18.75 8.81 -15.12
CA GLY A 17 -18.89 10.06 -15.86
C GLY A 17 -17.56 10.51 -16.48
N LYS A 18 -17.12 11.74 -16.15
CA LYS A 18 -15.83 12.29 -16.59
C LYS A 18 -14.65 11.89 -15.69
N ASN A 19 -14.93 11.33 -14.52
CA ASN A 19 -13.91 10.97 -13.55
C ASN A 19 -13.29 9.61 -13.91
N LYS A 20 -11.96 9.53 -13.83
CA LYS A 20 -11.20 8.30 -14.03
C LYS A 20 -10.43 8.01 -12.75
N THR A 21 -10.61 6.83 -12.18
CA THR A 21 -9.83 6.35 -11.04
C THR A 21 -8.92 5.23 -11.52
N HIS A 22 -7.62 5.37 -11.31
CA HIS A 22 -6.66 4.31 -11.59
C HIS A 22 -6.61 3.36 -10.40
N ILE A 23 -6.69 2.07 -10.67
CA ILE A 23 -6.54 1.03 -9.65
C ILE A 23 -5.26 0.26 -9.96
N ILE A 24 -4.41 0.13 -8.97
CA ILE A 24 -3.13 -0.56 -9.06
C ILE A 24 -3.15 -1.65 -8.00
N ALA A 25 -3.37 -2.89 -8.43
CA ALA A 25 -3.23 -4.05 -7.57
C ALA A 25 -1.76 -4.48 -7.56
N ILE A 26 -1.16 -4.60 -6.38
CA ILE A 26 0.25 -4.96 -6.19
C ILE A 26 0.38 -6.23 -5.35
N TYR A 27 1.36 -7.06 -5.72
CA TYR A 27 1.92 -8.07 -4.85
C TYR A 27 3.43 -7.84 -4.75
N ARG A 28 3.91 -7.57 -3.53
CA ARG A 28 5.33 -7.31 -3.25
C ARG A 28 5.89 -8.46 -2.42
N PRO A 29 6.80 -9.28 -2.97
CA PRO A 29 7.38 -10.38 -2.21
C PRO A 29 8.25 -9.83 -1.05
N PRO A 30 8.40 -10.59 0.06
CA PRO A 30 9.11 -10.13 1.27
C PRO A 30 10.55 -9.63 1.03
N ALA A 31 11.22 -10.14 0.00
CA ALA A 31 12.61 -9.81 -0.31
C ALA A 31 12.78 -8.54 -1.16
N ASN A 32 11.71 -7.98 -1.74
CA ASN A 32 11.81 -6.87 -2.68
C ASN A 32 11.23 -5.57 -2.10
N ASN A 33 12.09 -4.55 -1.95
CA ASN A 33 11.69 -3.27 -1.36
C ASN A 33 11.34 -2.15 -2.35
N LYS A 34 11.33 -2.41 -3.66
CA LYS A 34 11.12 -1.36 -4.67
C LYS A 34 9.65 -0.99 -4.79
N LEU A 35 9.35 0.29 -4.61
CA LEU A 35 8.04 0.86 -4.94
C LEU A 35 7.95 1.00 -6.47
N GLN A 36 6.85 0.55 -7.07
CA GLN A 36 6.59 0.87 -8.48
C GLN A 36 6.17 2.34 -8.65
N SER A 37 6.37 2.88 -9.85
CA SER A 37 5.93 4.22 -10.20
C SER A 37 4.40 4.34 -10.09
N VAL A 38 3.94 5.28 -9.28
CA VAL A 38 2.52 5.63 -9.19
C VAL A 38 2.20 6.69 -10.27
N PRO A 39 1.14 6.52 -11.08
CA PRO A 39 0.74 7.53 -12.07
C PRO A 39 0.54 8.89 -11.41
N ALA A 40 0.78 10.00 -12.10
CA ALA A 40 0.54 11.35 -11.57
C ALA A 40 -0.95 11.77 -11.51
N SER A 41 -1.89 10.84 -11.76
CA SER A 41 -3.33 11.11 -11.88
C SER A 41 -3.99 11.53 -10.56
N ASP A 42 -4.92 12.48 -10.60
CA ASP A 42 -5.59 12.95 -9.38
C ASP A 42 -6.36 11.88 -8.60
N SER A 43 -6.80 10.80 -9.26
CA SER A 43 -7.55 9.70 -8.61
C SER A 43 -6.84 8.35 -8.78
N VAL A 44 -6.24 7.85 -7.70
CA VAL A 44 -5.50 6.58 -7.67
C VAL A 44 -5.86 5.77 -6.42
N ILE A 45 -6.02 4.47 -6.60
CA ILE A 45 -6.09 3.47 -5.54
C ILE A 45 -4.96 2.47 -5.77
N VAL A 46 -4.10 2.28 -4.78
CA VAL A 46 -3.10 1.21 -4.74
C VAL A 46 -3.54 0.21 -3.68
N ILE A 47 -3.64 -1.07 -4.02
CA ILE A 47 -4.15 -2.12 -3.13
C ILE A 47 -3.33 -3.40 -3.25
N GLY A 48 -3.12 -4.10 -2.14
CA GLY A 48 -2.69 -5.50 -2.15
C GLY A 48 -1.67 -5.84 -1.07
N ASP A 49 -1.13 -7.04 -1.15
CA ASP A 49 -0.14 -7.58 -0.21
C ASP A 49 1.23 -6.94 -0.49
N THR A 50 1.71 -6.18 0.50
CA THR A 50 2.98 -5.46 0.41
C THR A 50 4.12 -6.18 1.12
N ASN A 51 3.80 -7.22 1.90
CA ASN A 51 4.71 -7.85 2.86
C ASN A 51 5.44 -6.84 3.77
N ILE A 52 4.79 -5.74 4.12
CA ILE A 52 5.27 -4.78 5.14
C ILE A 52 4.26 -4.81 6.27
N ASN A 53 4.68 -5.15 7.48
CA ASN A 53 3.77 -5.16 8.62
C ASN A 53 3.58 -3.74 9.17
N ILE A 54 2.37 -3.17 9.03
CA ILE A 54 2.01 -1.87 9.62
C ILE A 54 1.22 -2.01 10.93
N LEU A 55 1.02 -3.23 11.43
CA LEU A 55 0.26 -3.46 12.66
C LEU A 55 1.00 -2.83 13.85
N ASN A 56 0.31 -1.95 14.59
CA ASN A 56 0.81 -1.24 15.77
C ASN A 56 2.15 -0.52 15.54
N ASP A 57 2.33 0.11 14.37
CA ASP A 57 3.61 0.63 13.89
C ASP A 57 4.12 1.91 14.59
N THR A 58 4.35 1.89 15.90
CA THR A 58 4.75 3.12 16.58
C THR A 58 6.18 3.58 16.27
N ILE A 59 7.12 2.68 15.90
CA ILE A 59 8.55 3.05 15.73
C ILE A 59 9.33 2.09 14.78
N ASN A 60 8.82 1.74 13.60
CA ASN A 60 9.59 0.91 12.64
C ASN A 60 10.14 1.75 11.47
N PRO A 61 11.47 1.95 11.35
CA PRO A 61 12.07 2.78 10.29
C PRO A 61 11.73 2.32 8.86
N THR A 62 11.57 1.01 8.64
CA THR A 62 11.17 0.45 7.35
C THR A 62 9.76 0.86 7.01
N VAL A 63 8.85 0.79 7.98
CA VAL A 63 7.45 1.20 7.81
C VAL A 63 7.37 2.71 7.61
N THR A 64 8.09 3.51 8.40
CA THR A 64 8.16 4.97 8.23
C THR A 64 8.64 5.34 6.83
N ARG A 65 9.73 4.73 6.35
CA ARG A 65 10.26 4.98 5.00
C ARG A 65 9.24 4.60 3.91
N TYR A 66 8.57 3.48 4.08
CA TYR A 66 7.52 3.02 3.16
C TYR A 66 6.34 4.00 3.10
N LYS A 67 5.81 4.41 4.27
CA LYS A 67 4.72 5.38 4.37
C LYS A 67 5.11 6.74 3.77
N ASN A 68 6.32 7.22 4.06
CA ASN A 68 6.83 8.48 3.52
C ASN A 68 6.91 8.45 1.99
N ALA A 69 7.43 7.38 1.38
CA ALA A 69 7.52 7.26 -0.08
C ALA A 69 6.13 7.31 -0.76
N LEU A 70 5.09 6.78 -0.11
CA LEU A 70 3.72 6.83 -0.61
C LEU A 70 3.06 8.20 -0.35
N CYS A 71 3.29 8.81 0.82
CA CYS A 71 2.84 10.18 1.11
C CYS A 71 3.51 11.20 0.14
N GLU A 72 4.77 11.01 -0.28
CA GLU A 72 5.44 11.82 -1.31
C GLU A 72 4.75 11.73 -2.67
N CYS A 73 4.12 10.58 -2.96
CA CYS A 73 3.25 10.42 -4.13
C CYS A 73 1.85 11.02 -3.93
N GLY A 74 1.56 11.63 -2.78
CA GLY A 74 0.25 12.16 -2.42
C GLY A 74 -0.79 11.08 -2.12
N LEU A 75 -0.35 9.88 -1.76
CA LEU A 75 -1.23 8.78 -1.32
C LEU A 75 -1.39 8.81 0.20
N LEU A 76 -2.59 8.46 0.66
CA LEU A 76 -2.94 8.29 2.06
C LEU A 76 -3.28 6.82 2.35
N CYS A 77 -2.76 6.28 3.45
CA CYS A 77 -3.13 4.94 3.89
C CYS A 77 -4.55 4.95 4.43
N VAL A 78 -5.38 4.04 3.94
CA VAL A 78 -6.78 3.86 4.39
C VAL A 78 -6.90 2.66 5.32
N THR A 79 -5.96 1.71 5.26
CA THR A 79 -5.91 0.56 6.17
C THR A 79 -5.54 1.02 7.59
N PRO A 80 -6.37 0.74 8.61
CA PRO A 80 -6.05 1.05 10.00
C PRO A 80 -4.85 0.22 10.49
N SER A 81 -3.87 0.86 11.14
CA SER A 81 -2.71 0.16 11.71
C SER A 81 -3.03 -0.69 12.94
N VAL A 82 -4.27 -0.68 13.42
CA VAL A 82 -4.71 -1.48 14.59
C VAL A 82 -5.43 -2.77 14.18
N GLU A 83 -5.72 -2.95 12.90
CA GLU A 83 -6.43 -4.11 12.37
C GLU A 83 -5.48 -5.07 11.66
N ALA A 84 -5.57 -6.35 11.99
CA ALA A 84 -4.82 -7.40 11.30
C ALA A 84 -5.52 -7.77 9.98
N THR A 85 -4.74 -7.91 8.91
CA THR A 85 -5.21 -8.43 7.61
C THR A 85 -4.79 -9.88 7.40
N ARG A 86 -3.89 -10.40 8.25
CA ARG A 86 -3.46 -11.79 8.26
C ARG A 86 -3.27 -12.29 9.69
N GLU A 87 -3.83 -13.46 9.95
CA GLU A 87 -3.63 -14.25 11.18
C GLU A 87 -3.06 -15.62 10.80
N ALA A 88 -2.05 -16.09 11.54
CA ALA A 88 -1.38 -17.36 11.28
C ALA A 88 -0.89 -18.01 12.58
N ILE A 89 -0.54 -19.30 12.51
CA ILE A 89 0.24 -19.98 13.55
C ILE A 89 1.66 -20.18 12.98
N ALA A 90 2.65 -19.53 13.58
CA ALA A 90 4.06 -19.70 13.25
C ALA A 90 4.80 -20.21 14.48
N ASP A 91 5.62 -21.26 14.32
CA ASP A 91 6.36 -21.89 15.41
C ASP A 91 5.49 -22.23 16.65
N GLY A 92 4.24 -22.62 16.41
CA GLY A 92 3.27 -22.97 17.45
C GLY A 92 2.67 -21.78 18.22
N ARG A 93 2.90 -20.55 17.77
CA ARG A 93 2.35 -19.32 18.38
C ARG A 93 1.41 -18.60 17.42
N PRO A 94 0.32 -18.00 17.93
CA PRO A 94 -0.52 -17.13 17.12
C PRO A 94 0.25 -15.86 16.76
N GLU A 95 0.25 -15.52 15.47
CA GLU A 95 0.84 -14.30 14.93
C GLU A 95 -0.23 -13.53 14.14
N ALA A 96 -0.28 -12.22 14.37
CA ALA A 96 -1.14 -11.29 13.64
C ALA A 96 -0.29 -10.25 12.93
N SER A 97 -0.68 -9.89 11.71
CA SER A 97 0.03 -8.91 10.89
C SER A 97 -0.93 -8.13 10.01
N CYS A 98 -0.54 -6.91 9.64
CA CYS A 98 -1.24 -6.08 8.68
C CYS A 98 -0.31 -5.90 7.47
N LEU A 99 -0.50 -6.74 6.44
CA LEU A 99 0.37 -6.83 5.25
C LEU A 99 -0.33 -6.32 3.98
N ASP A 100 -1.65 -6.52 3.92
CA ASP A 100 -2.53 -6.00 2.88
C ASP A 100 -2.90 -4.54 3.16
N HIS A 101 -2.58 -3.66 2.23
CA HIS A 101 -2.82 -2.23 2.39
C HIS A 101 -3.66 -1.64 1.28
N ILE A 102 -4.39 -0.58 1.61
CA ILE A 102 -5.08 0.29 0.66
C ILE A 102 -4.52 1.70 0.81
N TRP A 103 -4.06 2.26 -0.30
CA TRP A 103 -3.53 3.62 -0.40
C TRP A 103 -4.31 4.40 -1.44
N MET A 104 -4.70 5.61 -1.12
CA MET A 104 -5.58 6.39 -1.98
C MET A 104 -5.10 7.82 -2.16
N ARG A 105 -5.23 8.30 -3.40
CA ARG A 105 -5.24 9.73 -3.72
C ARG A 105 -6.60 10.01 -4.32
N ALA A 106 -7.44 10.72 -3.57
CA ALA A 106 -8.70 11.27 -4.07
C ALA A 106 -8.40 12.68 -4.58
N GLY A 107 -8.86 13.02 -5.78
CA GLY A 107 -8.47 14.25 -6.49
C GLY A 107 -8.45 15.49 -5.62
N ARG A 108 -7.47 16.37 -5.87
CA ARG A 108 -7.19 17.57 -5.07
C ARG A 108 -8.42 18.49 -4.96
N SER A 109 -9.32 18.23 -4.03
CA SER A 109 -10.28 19.21 -3.56
C SER A 109 -9.61 20.10 -2.52
N GLY A 110 -8.62 20.91 -2.93
CA GLY A 110 -8.15 22.10 -2.21
C GLY A 110 -7.71 21.97 -0.73
N ARG A 111 -7.53 20.78 -0.17
CA ARG A 111 -7.06 20.59 1.20
C ARG A 111 -5.78 19.76 1.19
N VAL A 112 -4.69 20.41 1.58
CA VAL A 112 -3.43 19.76 1.94
C VAL A 112 -3.74 18.88 3.15
N CYS A 113 -3.76 17.57 2.96
CA CYS A 113 -3.86 16.62 4.06
C CYS A 113 -2.47 16.40 4.64
N VAL A 114 -2.34 16.59 5.95
CA VAL A 114 -1.15 16.26 6.73
C VAL A 114 -1.26 14.77 7.10
N CYS A 115 -0.28 13.94 6.72
CA CYS A 115 -0.20 12.55 7.17
C CYS A 115 0.03 12.57 8.71
N PRO A 116 -0.76 11.84 9.53
CA PRO A 116 -0.45 11.65 10.96
C PRO A 116 0.80 10.79 11.16
#